data_AF-A0A5P8KJ42-F1
#
_entry.id   AF-A0A5P8KJ42-F1
#
_cell.length_a   1.000
_cell.length_b   1.000
_cell.length_c   1.000
_cell.angle_alpha   90.00
_cell.angle_beta   90.00
_cell.angle_gamma   90.00
#
_symmetry.space_group_name_H-M   'P 1'
#
loop_
_entity.id
_entity.type
_entity.pdbx_description
1 polymer ?
#
loop_
_entity_poly.entity_id
_entity_poly.type
_entity_poly.pdbx_seq_one_letter_code
_entity_poly.pdbx_strand_id
1 'polypeptide(L)'
;MFGAAGSAKLAHAAGLHGIQLLAVLAILADAGRLPSRRAATMLALASLGYAAAFGAVTATAYAGRAPYDATAPWWIVLAAGVLTTGAAAVLVLAQASPARRTPAPGPPTRKTPFAGRTGR
;
A
#
# COMPACT_ATOMS: atom_id res chain seq x y z
N MET A 1 15.92 -27.73 -14.80
CA MET A 1 16.02 -26.84 -13.62
C MET A 1 15.32 -25.54 -13.99
N PHE A 2 14.22 -25.16 -13.32
CA PHE A 2 13.50 -23.92 -13.65
C PHE A 2 14.28 -22.70 -13.17
N GLY A 3 14.33 -21.66 -14.00
CA GLY A 3 14.88 -20.35 -13.70
C GLY A 3 16.39 -20.21 -13.89
N ALA A 4 16.81 -19.67 -15.03
CA ALA A 4 18.20 -19.24 -15.25
C ALA A 4 18.58 -18.07 -14.32
N ALA A 5 19.85 -18.02 -13.90
CA ALA A 5 20.40 -16.96 -13.04
C ALA A 5 19.58 -16.68 -11.76
N GLY A 6 18.90 -17.70 -11.19
CA GLY A 6 18.14 -17.55 -9.95
C GLY A 6 16.75 -16.90 -10.11
N SER A 7 16.20 -16.81 -11.32
CA SER A 7 14.85 -16.25 -11.52
C SER A 7 13.75 -16.98 -10.74
N ALA A 8 13.93 -18.27 -10.43
CA ALA A 8 13.02 -18.99 -9.52
C ALA A 8 13.09 -18.48 -8.07
N LYS A 9 14.27 -18.09 -7.58
CA LYS A 9 14.44 -17.49 -6.24
C LYS A 9 13.83 -16.09 -6.21
N LEU A 10 13.98 -15.31 -7.28
CA LEU A 10 13.33 -14.02 -7.41
C LEU A 10 11.81 -14.15 -7.38
N ALA A 11 11.24 -15.09 -8.13
CA ALA A 11 9.81 -15.36 -8.11
C ALA A 11 9.35 -15.73 -6.70
N HIS A 12 10.06 -16.62 -6.02
CA HIS A 12 9.74 -17.00 -4.64
C HIS A 12 9.78 -15.82 -3.66
N ALA A 13 10.86 -15.03 -3.69
CA ALA A 13 11.02 -13.86 -2.83
C ALA A 13 9.96 -12.79 -3.11
N ALA A 14 9.69 -12.50 -4.39
CA ALA A 14 8.63 -11.58 -4.80
C ALA A 14 7.26 -12.06 -4.30
N GLY A 15 7.02 -13.38 -4.34
CA GLY A 15 5.85 -14.05 -3.80
C GLY A 15 5.61 -13.75 -2.31
N LEU A 16 6.61 -14.02 -1.47
CA LEU A 16 6.50 -13.85 -0.02
C LEU A 16 6.44 -12.37 0.38
N HIS A 17 7.34 -11.55 -0.16
CA HIS A 17 7.44 -10.14 0.22
C HIS A 17 6.28 -9.32 -0.32
N GLY A 18 5.72 -9.68 -1.47
CA GLY A 18 4.56 -8.98 -2.02
C GLY A 18 3.31 -9.15 -1.16
N ILE A 19 3.05 -10.36 -0.65
CA ILE A 19 1.92 -10.59 0.26
C ILE A 19 2.12 -9.83 1.58
N GLN A 20 3.34 -9.81 2.12
CA GLN A 20 3.67 -9.01 3.31
C GLN A 20 3.40 -7.52 3.08
N LEU A 21 3.81 -6.98 1.92
CA LEU A 21 3.53 -5.60 1.55
C LEU A 21 2.02 -5.32 1.52
N LEU A 22 1.23 -6.17 0.87
CA LEU A 22 -0.23 -6.00 0.79
C LEU A 22 -0.90 -6.02 2.17
N ALA A 23 -0.45 -6.90 3.07
CA ALA A 23 -0.93 -6.95 4.45
C ALA A 23 -0.61 -5.65 5.21
N VAL A 24 0.61 -5.11 5.05
CA VAL A 24 1.01 -3.83 5.65
C VAL A 24 0.15 -2.68 5.11
N LEU A 25 -0.12 -2.64 3.80
CA LEU A 25 -0.99 -1.63 3.21
C LEU A 25 -2.43 -1.71 3.71
N ALA A 26 -2.94 -2.92 3.93
CA ALA A 26 -4.26 -3.13 4.52
C ALA A 26 -4.35 -2.54 5.93
N ILE A 27 -3.38 -2.88 6.78
CA ILE A 27 -3.28 -2.37 8.16
C ILE A 27 -3.18 -0.84 8.14
N LEU A 28 -2.37 -0.28 7.25
CA LEU A 28 -2.15 1.15 7.21
C LEU A 28 -3.36 1.93 6.67
N ALA A 29 -4.08 1.38 5.69
CA ALA A 29 -5.32 1.96 5.19
C ALA A 29 -6.42 1.98 6.29
N ASP A 30 -6.49 0.93 7.10
CA ASP A 30 -7.41 0.82 8.24
C ASP A 30 -7.02 1.80 9.37
N ALA A 31 -5.75 1.79 9.80
CA ALA A 31 -5.22 2.67 10.84
C ALA A 31 -5.29 4.16 10.45
N GLY A 32 -5.12 4.47 9.16
CA GLY A 32 -5.26 5.81 8.60
C GLY A 32 -6.71 6.32 8.53
N ARG A 33 -7.70 5.50 8.91
CA ARG A 33 -9.14 5.79 8.82
C ARG A 33 -9.56 6.26 7.43
N LEU A 34 -8.96 5.69 6.38
CA LEU A 34 -9.41 5.98 5.02
C LEU A 34 -10.89 5.58 4.88
N PRO A 35 -11.67 6.31 4.08
CA PRO A 35 -13.01 5.86 3.72
C PRO A 35 -12.95 4.45 3.15
N SER A 36 -13.81 3.54 3.64
CA SER A 36 -13.77 2.11 3.29
C SER A 36 -13.69 1.84 1.78
N ARG A 37 -14.45 2.60 0.98
CA ARG A 37 -14.41 2.53 -0.48
C ARG A 37 -13.02 2.87 -1.06
N ARG A 38 -12.36 3.92 -0.56
CA ARG A 38 -11.01 4.31 -1.01
C ARG A 38 -9.96 3.29 -0.59
N ALA A 39 -10.03 2.81 0.65
CA ALA A 39 -9.14 1.75 1.13
C ALA A 39 -9.26 0.50 0.25
N ALA A 40 -10.49 0.03 -0.01
CA ALA A 40 -10.77 -1.11 -0.86
C ALA A 40 -10.24 -0.91 -2.29
N THR A 41 -10.47 0.26 -2.91
CA THR A 41 -9.95 0.57 -4.25
C THR A 41 -8.42 0.56 -4.28
N MET A 42 -7.76 1.15 -3.29
CA MET A 42 -6.29 1.19 -3.25
C MET A 42 -5.69 -0.20 -3.04
N LEU A 43 -6.27 -1.02 -2.17
CA LEU A 43 -5.84 -2.41 -2.01
C LEU A 43 -6.08 -3.24 -3.27
N ALA A 44 -7.21 -3.03 -3.96
CA ALA A 44 -7.51 -3.73 -5.21
C ALA A 44 -6.49 -3.37 -6.30
N LEU A 45 -6.16 -2.09 -6.45
CA LEU A 45 -5.13 -1.62 -7.39
C LEU A 45 -3.75 -2.18 -7.02
N ALA A 46 -3.37 -2.15 -5.74
CA ALA A 46 -2.10 -2.69 -5.27
C ALA A 46 -1.99 -4.20 -5.54
N SER A 47 -3.07 -4.94 -5.27
CA SER A 47 -3.17 -6.39 -5.49
C SER A 47 -3.11 -6.74 -6.97
N LEU A 48 -3.80 -5.99 -7.82
CA LEU A 48 -3.81 -6.19 -9.26
C LEU A 48 -2.42 -5.91 -9.87
N GLY A 49 -1.79 -4.80 -9.48
CA GLY A 49 -0.42 -4.48 -9.90
C GLY A 49 0.57 -5.54 -9.45
N TYR A 50 0.41 -6.05 -8.22
CA TYR A 50 1.29 -7.08 -7.68
C TYR A 50 1.12 -8.39 -8.43
N ALA A 51 -0.12 -8.81 -8.71
CA ALA A 51 -0.41 -10.00 -9.50
C ALA A 51 0.20 -9.91 -10.91
N ALA A 52 0.12 -8.74 -11.55
CA ALA A 52 0.75 -8.50 -12.85
C ALA A 52 2.28 -8.61 -12.78
N ALA A 53 2.92 -7.94 -11.82
CA ALA A 53 4.37 -7.99 -11.63
C ALA A 53 4.85 -9.41 -11.31
N PHE A 54 4.21 -10.08 -10.36
CA PHE A 54 4.52 -11.46 -9.97
C PHE A 54 4.29 -12.44 -11.13
N GLY A 55 3.21 -12.26 -11.90
CA GLY A 55 2.92 -13.04 -13.09
C GLY A 55 4.01 -12.91 -14.16
N ALA A 56 4.50 -11.69 -14.42
CA ALA A 56 5.58 -11.45 -15.38
C ALA A 56 6.91 -12.08 -14.94
N VAL A 57 7.27 -11.95 -13.66
CA VAL A 57 8.47 -12.60 -13.07
C VAL A 57 8.37 -14.11 -13.18
N THR A 58 7.22 -14.66 -12.82
CA THR A 58 6.95 -16.10 -12.87
C THR A 58 7.01 -16.62 -14.30
N ALA A 59 6.29 -15.98 -15.24
CA ALA A 59 6.31 -16.35 -16.66
C ALA A 59 7.74 -16.33 -17.24
N THR A 60 8.54 -15.32 -16.89
CA THR A 60 9.95 -15.21 -17.32
C THR A 60 10.79 -16.37 -16.77
N ALA A 61 10.60 -16.73 -15.50
CA ALA A 61 11.30 -17.86 -14.88
C ALA A 61 10.88 -19.22 -15.48
N TYR A 62 9.58 -19.40 -15.76
CA TYR A 62 9.05 -20.62 -16.38
C TYR A 62 9.47 -20.76 -17.85
N ALA A 63 9.69 -19.65 -18.55
CA ALA A 63 10.31 -19.64 -19.87
C ALA A 63 11.83 -19.96 -19.84
N GLY A 64 12.40 -20.24 -18.66
CA GLY A 64 13.81 -20.57 -18.49
C GLY A 64 14.75 -19.38 -18.65
N ARG A 65 14.23 -18.15 -18.65
CA ARG A 65 15.03 -16.95 -18.87
C ARG A 65 15.60 -16.38 -17.57
N ALA A 66 16.65 -15.60 -17.71
CA ALA A 66 17.20 -14.81 -16.62
C ALA A 66 16.24 -13.67 -16.24
N PRO A 67 16.28 -13.17 -14.99
CA PRO A 67 15.37 -12.10 -14.53
C PRO A 67 15.38 -10.84 -15.39
N TYR A 68 16.54 -10.51 -15.96
CA TYR A 68 16.78 -9.32 -16.77
C TYR A 68 16.63 -9.58 -18.27
N ASP A 69 16.25 -10.79 -18.67
CA ASP A 69 16.14 -11.22 -20.07
C ASP A 69 14.67 -11.50 -20.47
N ALA A 70 13.72 -10.80 -19.84
CA ALA A 70 12.32 -10.88 -20.19
C ALA A 70 12.06 -10.31 -21.60
N THR A 71 11.03 -10.82 -22.28
CA THR A 71 10.58 -10.23 -23.56
C THR A 71 9.91 -8.87 -23.33
N ALA A 72 9.89 -8.02 -24.36
CA ALA A 72 9.29 -6.68 -24.27
C ALA A 72 7.85 -6.67 -23.68
N PRO A 73 6.93 -7.58 -24.05
CA PRO A 73 5.60 -7.63 -23.43
C PRO A 73 5.65 -7.87 -21.91
N TRP A 74 6.52 -8.77 -21.44
CA TRP A 74 6.64 -9.06 -20.01
C TRP A 74 7.33 -7.93 -19.25
N TRP A 75 8.25 -7.20 -19.87
CA TRP A 75 8.79 -5.96 -19.30
C TRP A 75 7.73 -4.89 -19.10
N ILE A 76 6.83 -4.72 -20.09
CA ILE A 76 5.72 -3.77 -19.98
C ILE A 76 4.79 -4.16 -18.83
N VAL A 77 4.40 -5.44 -18.75
CA VAL A 77 3.54 -5.95 -17.67
C VAL A 77 4.21 -5.79 -16.30
N LEU A 78 5.51 -6.10 -16.21
CA LEU A 78 6.29 -5.94 -14.98
C LEU A 78 6.33 -4.47 -14.54
N ALA A 79 6.68 -3.57 -15.45
CA ALA A 79 6.75 -2.14 -15.17
C ALA A 79 5.38 -1.59 -14.76
N ALA A 80 4.32 -1.92 -15.50
CA ALA A 80 2.96 -1.51 -15.18
C ALA A 80 2.53 -2.03 -13.80
N GLY A 81 2.82 -3.30 -13.49
CA GLY A 81 2.53 -3.90 -12.20
C GLY A 81 3.25 -3.20 -11.05
N VAL A 82 4.56 -3.01 -11.16
CA VAL A 82 5.39 -2.34 -10.16
C VAL A 82 4.94 -0.89 -9.95
N LEU A 83 4.70 -0.14 -11.02
CA LEU A 83 4.25 1.25 -10.94
C LEU A 83 2.87 1.37 -10.30
N THR A 84 1.95 0.48 -10.65
CA THR A 84 0.58 0.48 -10.09
C THR A 84 0.60 0.17 -8.59
N THR A 85 1.32 -0.88 -8.18
CA THR A 85 1.47 -1.24 -6.76
C THR A 85 2.20 -0.15 -5.99
N GLY A 86 3.29 0.38 -6.53
CA GLY A 86 4.06 1.46 -5.93
C GLY A 86 3.24 2.73 -5.73
N ALA A 87 2.50 3.15 -6.76
CA ALA A 87 1.63 4.33 -6.68
C ALA A 87 0.54 4.16 -5.62
N ALA A 88 -0.15 3.01 -5.60
CA ALA A 88 -1.15 2.71 -4.58
C ALA A 88 -0.53 2.72 -3.17
N ALA A 89 0.64 2.12 -3.00
CA ALA A 89 1.36 2.10 -1.72
C ALA A 89 1.71 3.51 -1.23
N VAL A 90 2.27 4.35 -2.11
CA VAL A 90 2.60 5.76 -1.80
C VAL A 90 1.35 6.53 -1.41
N LEU A 91 0.23 6.33 -2.11
CA LEU A 91 -1.04 7.00 -1.80
C LEU A 91 -1.61 6.58 -0.44
N VAL A 92 -1.53 5.28 -0.10
CA VAL A 92 -1.93 4.79 1.23
C VAL A 92 -1.05 5.40 2.31
N LEU A 93 0.28 5.40 2.12
CA LEU A 93 1.24 5.96 3.08
C LEU A 93 1.02 7.46 3.30
N ALA A 94 0.83 8.22 2.22
CA ALA A 94 0.59 9.66 2.26
C ALA A 94 -0.75 10.01 2.92
N GLN A 95 -1.76 9.15 2.81
CA GLN A 95 -3.06 9.36 3.42
C GLN A 95 -3.10 8.96 4.90
N ALA A 96 -2.35 7.93 5.28
CA ALA A 96 -2.24 7.48 6.67
C ALA A 96 -1.31 8.34 7.54
N SER A 97 -0.53 9.26 6.93
CA SER A 97 0.42 10.10 7.65
C SER A 97 -0.24 11.04 8.68
N PRO A 98 0.27 11.12 9.94
CA PRO A 98 -0.31 11.91 11.03
C PRO A 98 -0.48 13.41 10.78
N ALA A 99 0.20 13.97 9.78
CA ALA A 99 0.17 15.40 9.47
C ALA A 99 -1.22 15.92 9.06
N ARG A 100 -2.17 15.04 8.70
CA ARG A 100 -3.58 15.40 8.46
C ARG A 100 -4.46 15.38 9.72
N ARG A 101 -3.89 15.17 10.91
CA ARG A 101 -4.62 15.38 12.16
C ARG A 101 -4.79 16.88 12.36
N THR A 102 -5.87 17.44 11.83
CA THR A 102 -6.38 18.71 12.33
C THR A 102 -6.57 18.54 13.83
N PRO A 103 -5.90 19.33 14.69
CA PRO A 103 -6.14 19.26 16.12
C PRO A 103 -7.63 19.46 16.36
N ALA A 104 -8.26 18.56 17.09
CA ALA A 104 -9.66 18.74 17.48
C ALA A 104 -9.79 20.11 18.16
N PRO A 105 -10.82 20.92 17.83
CA PRO A 105 -11.12 22.11 18.60
C PRO A 105 -11.19 21.70 20.08
N GLY A 106 -10.34 22.30 20.91
CA GLY A 106 -10.33 22.04 22.35
C GLY A 106 -11.75 22.24 22.92
N PRO A 107 -12.10 21.53 24.00
CA PRO A 107 -13.43 21.65 24.59
C PRO A 107 -13.73 23.13 24.84
N PRO A 108 -14.95 23.62 24.52
CA PRO A 108 -15.31 25.00 24.76
C PRO A 108 -15.06 25.29 26.23
N THR A 109 -14.16 26.24 26.51
CA THR A 109 -13.92 26.75 27.86
C THR A 109 -15.25 27.27 28.37
N ARG A 110 -15.98 26.44 29.11
CA ARG A 110 -17.22 26.82 29.76
C ARG A 110 -16.82 27.87 30.78
N LYS A 111 -16.99 29.15 30.44
CA LYS A 111 -16.92 30.24 31.39
C LYS A 111 -17.97 29.94 32.44
N THR A 112 -17.55 29.43 33.60
CA THR A 112 -18.40 29.37 34.79
C THR A 112 -18.80 30.80 35.12
N PRO A 113 -20.10 31.15 35.10
CA PRO A 113 -20.52 32.42 35.66
C PRO A 113 -20.32 32.29 37.18
N PHE A 114 -19.33 32.99 37.73
CA PHE A 114 -19.27 33.24 39.16
C PHE A 114 -20.47 34.11 39.53
N ALA A 115 -21.59 33.46 39.84
CA ALA A 115 -22.74 34.11 40.46
C ALA A 115 -22.47 34.25 41.97
N GLY A 116 -21.53 35.13 42.32
CA GLY A 116 -21.33 35.59 43.69
C GLY A 116 -22.14 36.87 43.92
N ARG A 117 -23.46 36.74 44.11
CA ARG A 117 -24.34 37.85 44.49
C ARG A 117 -24.76 37.69 45.96
N THR A 118 -24.17 38.55 46.80
CA THR A 118 -24.73 39.24 47.98
C THR A 118 -25.54 38.46 49.03
N GLY A 119 -25.12 38.58 50.30
CA GLY A 119 -26.07 38.67 51.42
C GLY A 119 -25.56 38.15 52.78
N ARG A 120 -24.89 39.00 53.55
CA ARG A 120 -25.25 39.44 54.91
C ARG A 120 -24.15 40.28 55.53
#